data_AF-A0A448MIB0-F1
#
_entry.id   AF-A0A448MIB0-F1
#
_cell.length_a   1.000
_cell.length_b   1.000
_cell.length_c   1.000
_cell.angle_alpha   90.00
_cell.angle_beta   90.00
_cell.angle_gamma   90.00
#
_symmetry.space_group_name_H-M   'P 1'
#
loop_
_entity.id
_entity.type
_entity.pdbx_description
1 polymer ?
#
loop_
_entity_poly.entity_id
_entity_poly.type
_entity_poly.pdbx_seq_one_letter_code
_entity_poly.pdbx_strand_id
1 'polypeptide(L)'
;MNFFQYQNNRLYAEQLPVQQLAEQFGTPLYIYSRATLERHWHAFNDALGSHPHLICFAVKSCSNIGVLSVMAKLGSGLILSRKANWNAYWWQVVRHRKSSFPVWQNLARRLCVL
;
A
#
# COMPACT_ATOMS: atom_id res chain seq x y z
N MET A 1 -1.56 -10.75 -13.73
CA MET A 1 -2.89 -11.34 -13.46
C MET A 1 -3.23 -11.14 -12.00
N ASN A 2 -4.51 -10.92 -11.70
CA ASN A 2 -5.02 -10.59 -10.38
C ASN A 2 -5.74 -11.80 -9.76
N PHE A 3 -6.10 -11.68 -8.48
CA PHE A 3 -6.86 -12.71 -7.76
C PHE A 3 -8.37 -12.47 -7.84
N PHE A 4 -8.87 -12.01 -9.00
CA PHE A 4 -10.29 -11.91 -9.27
C PHE A 4 -10.67 -12.98 -10.28
N GLN A 5 -11.50 -13.94 -9.87
CA GLN A 5 -11.80 -15.11 -10.67
C GLN A 5 -13.30 -15.39 -10.68
N TYR A 6 -13.80 -15.86 -11.83
CA TYR A 6 -15.14 -16.40 -11.93
C TYR A 6 -15.13 -17.88 -11.55
N GLN A 7 -15.98 -18.25 -10.60
CA GLN A 7 -16.23 -19.63 -10.23
C GLN A 7 -17.74 -19.85 -10.26
N ASN A 8 -18.21 -20.85 -11.01
CA ASN A 8 -19.64 -21.17 -11.15
C ASN A 8 -20.50 -19.92 -11.46
N ASN A 9 -20.05 -19.10 -12.41
CA ASN A 9 -20.71 -17.86 -12.84
C ASN A 9 -20.83 -16.76 -11.77
N ARG A 10 -20.05 -16.85 -10.69
CA ARG A 10 -19.95 -15.81 -9.65
C ARG A 10 -18.54 -15.24 -9.60
N LEU A 11 -18.43 -13.93 -9.44
CA LEU A 11 -17.14 -13.24 -9.30
C LEU A 11 -16.65 -13.32 -7.86
N TYR A 12 -15.42 -13.79 -7.68
CA TYR A 12 -14.73 -13.84 -6.40
C TYR A 12 -13.56 -12.87 -6.39
N ALA A 13 -13.41 -12.14 -5.28
CA ALA A 13 -12.22 -11.40 -4.92
C ALA A 13 -11.44 -12.25 -3.90
N GLU A 14 -10.34 -12.86 -4.33
CA GLU A 14 -9.63 -13.90 -3.58
C GLU A 14 -10.56 -15.07 -3.22
N GLN A 15 -10.95 -15.20 -1.96
CA GLN A 15 -11.84 -16.25 -1.46
C GLN A 15 -13.25 -15.74 -1.13
N LEU A 16 -13.53 -14.46 -1.37
CA LEU A 16 -14.80 -13.82 -1.02
C LEU A 16 -15.64 -13.52 -2.27
N PRO A 17 -16.92 -13.93 -2.33
CA PRO A 17 -17.78 -13.61 -3.45
C PRO A 17 -18.12 -12.10 -3.44
N VAL A 18 -17.91 -11.44 -4.57
CA VAL A 18 -18.10 -9.99 -4.73
C VAL A 18 -19.54 -9.57 -4.46
N GLN A 19 -20.51 -10.43 -4.77
CA GLN A 19 -21.92 -10.18 -4.51
C GLN A 19 -22.20 -9.97 -3.01
N GLN A 20 -21.63 -10.80 -2.13
CA GLN A 20 -21.81 -10.64 -0.68
C GLN A 20 -21.21 -9.33 -0.18
N LEU A 21 -20.05 -8.92 -0.73
CA LEU A 21 -19.43 -7.65 -0.39
C LEU A 21 -20.28 -6.46 -0.87
N ALA A 22 -20.88 -6.56 -2.05
CA ALA A 22 -21.77 -5.52 -2.57
C ALA A 22 -23.07 -5.40 -1.75
N GLU A 23 -23.63 -6.52 -1.27
CA GLU A 23 -24.79 -6.52 -0.38
C GLU A 23 -24.46 -5.95 1.01
N GLN A 24 -23.28 -6.28 1.55
CA GLN A 24 -22.86 -5.83 2.88
C GLN A 24 -22.45 -4.35 2.92
N PHE A 25 -21.70 -3.87 1.92
CA PHE A 25 -21.09 -2.54 1.91
C PHE A 25 -21.77 -1.55 0.96
N GLY A 26 -22.73 -2.01 0.15
CA GLY A 26 -23.41 -1.20 -0.86
C GLY A 26 -22.55 -0.94 -2.10
N THR A 27 -23.13 -0.26 -3.10
CA THR A 27 -22.46 0.11 -4.36
C THR A 27 -22.58 1.61 -4.62
N PRO A 28 -21.55 2.28 -5.20
CA PRO A 28 -20.32 1.71 -5.79
C PRO A 28 -19.27 1.29 -4.75
N LEU A 29 -18.64 0.12 -4.97
CA LEU A 29 -17.65 -0.48 -4.08
C LEU A 29 -16.31 -0.70 -4.78
N TYR A 30 -15.21 -0.27 -4.16
CA TYR A 30 -13.85 -0.58 -4.60
C TYR A 30 -13.28 -1.72 -3.76
N ILE A 31 -12.92 -2.83 -4.42
CA ILE A 31 -12.33 -4.01 -3.79
C ILE A 31 -10.87 -4.11 -4.21
N TYR A 32 -9.96 -4.14 -3.24
CA TYR A 32 -8.54 -4.33 -3.45
C TYR A 32 -8.13 -5.71 -2.94
N SER A 33 -7.41 -6.47 -3.75
CA SER A 33 -6.81 -7.75 -3.34
C SER A 33 -5.40 -7.51 -2.82
N ARG A 34 -5.16 -7.92 -1.56
CA ARG A 34 -3.83 -7.82 -0.95
C ARG A 34 -2.85 -8.79 -1.62
N ALA A 35 -3.28 -10.01 -1.89
CA ALA A 35 -2.45 -11.02 -2.55
C ALA A 35 -2.00 -10.55 -3.94
N THR A 36 -2.85 -9.83 -4.67
CA THR A 36 -2.50 -9.23 -5.97
C THR A 36 -1.39 -8.19 -5.81
N LEU A 37 -1.50 -7.30 -4.84
CA LEU A 37 -0.51 -6.25 -4.60
C LEU A 37 0.86 -6.82 -4.20
N GLU A 38 0.87 -7.76 -3.26
CA GLU A 38 2.10 -8.41 -2.78
C GLU A 38 2.78 -9.19 -3.91
N ARG A 39 2.02 -9.97 -4.69
CA ARG A 39 2.55 -10.69 -5.85
C ARG A 39 3.23 -9.77 -6.85
N HIS A 40 2.60 -8.64 -7.19
CA HIS A 40 3.16 -7.71 -8.14
C HIS A 40 4.41 -7.02 -7.59
N TRP A 41 4.42 -6.68 -6.32
CA TRP A 41 5.60 -6.12 -5.68
C TRP A 41 6.78 -7.11 -5.68
N HIS A 42 6.54 -8.37 -5.30
CA HIS A 42 7.56 -9.42 -5.34
C HIS A 42 8.08 -9.67 -6.75
N ALA A 43 7.19 -9.72 -7.75
CA ALA A 43 7.62 -9.88 -9.14
C ALA A 43 8.58 -8.75 -9.60
N PHE A 44 8.35 -7.51 -9.15
CA PHE A 44 9.29 -6.40 -9.42
C PHE A 44 10.61 -6.54 -8.65
N ASN A 45 10.55 -6.96 -7.39
CA ASN A 45 11.73 -7.18 -6.55
C ASN A 45 12.62 -8.29 -7.11
N ASP A 46 12.01 -9.41 -7.47
CA ASP A 46 12.70 -10.59 -7.93
C ASP A 46 13.31 -10.37 -9.32
N ALA A 47 12.67 -9.55 -10.17
CA ALA A 47 13.20 -9.17 -11.48
C ALA A 47 14.49 -8.33 -11.39
N LEU A 48 14.70 -7.59 -10.29
CA LEU A 48 15.93 -6.82 -10.05
C LEU A 48 17.05 -7.67 -9.44
N GLY A 49 16.74 -8.90 -9.02
CA GLY A 49 17.70 -9.88 -8.53
C GLY A 49 18.54 -9.37 -7.37
N SER A 50 19.85 -9.58 -7.45
CA SER A 50 20.81 -9.18 -6.42
C SER A 50 21.31 -7.74 -6.55
N HIS A 51 20.82 -6.98 -7.54
CA HIS A 51 21.29 -5.61 -7.73
C HIS A 51 20.78 -4.74 -6.58
N PRO A 52 21.60 -3.86 -5.97
CA PRO A 52 21.12 -2.95 -4.94
C PRO A 52 20.01 -2.06 -5.48
N HIS A 53 18.78 -2.23 -4.98
CA HIS A 53 17.62 -1.50 -5.47
C HIS A 53 16.66 -1.15 -4.33
N LEU A 54 15.82 -0.15 -4.58
CA LEU A 54 14.70 0.22 -3.72
C LEU A 54 13.46 0.38 -4.59
N ILE A 55 12.46 -0.45 -4.34
CA ILE A 55 11.17 -0.31 -5.01
C ILE A 55 10.43 0.86 -4.37
N CYS A 56 10.00 1.80 -5.20
CA CYS A 56 9.26 2.96 -4.73
C CYS A 56 7.87 3.00 -5.37
N PHE A 57 6.83 2.86 -4.55
CA PHE A 57 5.45 2.92 -4.98
C PHE A 57 5.02 4.38 -5.20
N ALA A 58 4.46 4.68 -6.37
CA ALA A 58 3.99 6.02 -6.70
C ALA A 58 2.60 6.28 -6.08
N VAL A 59 2.54 7.10 -5.02
CA VAL A 59 1.29 7.35 -4.27
C VAL A 59 0.17 7.97 -5.11
N LYS A 60 0.53 8.62 -6.23
CA LYS A 60 -0.44 9.15 -7.19
C LYS A 60 -1.36 8.10 -7.80
N SER A 61 -0.92 6.84 -7.91
CA SER A 61 -1.75 5.79 -8.50
C SER A 61 -2.86 5.34 -7.56
N CYS A 62 -2.57 5.26 -6.25
CA CYS A 62 -3.53 4.90 -5.22
C CYS A 62 -3.05 5.41 -3.86
N SER A 63 -3.74 6.41 -3.31
CA SER A 63 -3.44 6.99 -2.00
C SER A 63 -4.20 6.34 -0.83
N ASN A 64 -4.82 5.18 -1.06
CA ASN A 64 -5.54 4.44 -0.02
C ASN A 64 -4.59 3.97 1.09
N ILE A 65 -4.91 4.29 2.35
CA ILE A 65 -4.08 3.95 3.52
C ILE A 65 -3.79 2.45 3.61
N GLY A 66 -4.78 1.60 3.34
CA GLY A 66 -4.63 0.15 3.39
C GLY A 66 -3.60 -0.34 2.36
N VAL A 67 -3.67 0.17 1.13
CA VAL A 67 -2.70 -0.15 0.07
C VAL A 67 -1.30 0.33 0.44
N LEU A 68 -1.17 1.57 0.92
CA LEU A 68 0.11 2.14 1.33
C LEU A 68 0.72 1.38 2.52
N SER A 69 -0.11 0.93 3.46
CA SER A 69 0.32 0.10 4.60
C SER A 69 0.87 -1.25 4.14
N VAL A 70 0.24 -1.89 3.16
CA VAL A 70 0.76 -3.14 2.56
C VAL A 70 2.12 -2.88 1.91
N MET A 71 2.25 -1.84 1.09
CA MET A 71 3.52 -1.50 0.43
C MET A 71 4.64 -1.19 1.45
N ALA A 72 4.33 -0.46 2.52
CA ALA A 72 5.30 -0.15 3.56
C ALA A 72 5.74 -1.40 4.33
N LYS A 73 4.82 -2.34 4.61
CA LYS A 73 5.14 -3.63 5.25
C LYS A 73 6.07 -4.50 4.40
N LEU A 74 5.97 -4.41 3.07
CA LEU A 74 6.88 -5.09 2.14
C LEU A 74 8.26 -4.42 2.05
N GLY A 75 8.45 -3.24 2.65
CA GLY A 75 9.70 -2.49 2.57
C GLY A 75 9.81 -1.57 1.35
N SER A 76 8.68 -1.31 0.67
CA SER A 76 8.65 -0.33 -0.42
C SER A 76 8.86 1.09 0.09
N GLY A 77 9.68 1.86 -0.63
CA GLY A 77 9.64 3.32 -0.56
C GLY A 77 8.34 3.87 -1.14
N LEU A 78 8.05 5.14 -0.88
CA LEU A 78 6.91 5.87 -1.43
C LEU A 78 7.41 7.08 -2.22
N ILE A 79 7.05 7.19 -3.50
CA ILE A 79 7.29 8.38 -4.31
C ILE A 79 6.09 9.32 -4.20
N LEU A 80 6.39 10.52 -3.74
CA LEU A 80 5.46 11.65 -3.62
C LEU A 80 5.85 12.70 -4.65
N SER A 81 4.88 13.28 -5.35
CA SER A 81 5.18 14.34 -6.33
C SER A 81 4.93 15.76 -5.85
N ARG A 82 4.30 15.94 -4.68
CA ARG A 82 4.17 17.23 -4.01
C ARG A 82 4.43 17.06 -2.53
N LYS A 83 4.89 18.13 -1.89
CA LYS A 83 5.05 18.25 -0.43
C LYS A 83 3.66 18.33 0.20
N ALA A 84 3.01 17.19 0.36
CA ALA A 84 1.74 17.09 1.06
C ALA A 84 2.02 16.97 2.57
N ASN A 85 1.20 17.61 3.40
CA ASN A 85 1.33 17.60 4.86
C ASN A 85 0.84 16.25 5.41
N TRP A 86 1.71 15.24 5.41
CA TRP A 86 1.38 13.84 5.77
C TRP A 86 1.61 13.49 7.25
N ASN A 87 1.65 14.46 8.15
CA ASN A 87 1.98 14.22 9.56
C ASN A 87 1.12 13.12 10.22
N ALA A 88 -0.18 13.02 9.90
CA ALA A 88 -1.05 11.96 10.46
C ALA A 88 -0.85 10.58 9.82
N TYR A 89 -0.61 10.52 8.51
CA TYR A 89 -0.52 9.25 7.77
C TYR A 89 0.84 8.55 7.96
N TRP A 90 1.92 9.32 8.12
CA TRP A 90 3.25 8.78 8.37
C TRP A 90 3.33 7.98 9.68
N TRP A 91 2.64 8.42 10.74
CA TRP A 91 2.62 7.72 12.02
C TRP A 91 1.92 6.35 11.97
N GLN A 92 0.90 6.19 11.13
CA GLN A 92 0.19 4.91 10.98
C GLN A 92 0.95 3.92 10.08
N VAL A 93 1.72 4.41 9.11
CA VAL A 93 2.37 3.59 8.09
C VAL A 93 3.83 3.22 8.45
N VAL A 94 4.58 4.10 9.14
CA VAL A 94 6.05 3.98 9.31
C VAL A 94 6.44 3.72 10.77
N ARG A 95 5.64 2.91 11.49
CA ARG A 95 5.94 2.60 12.90
C ARG A 95 7.27 1.85 13.06
N HIS A 96 7.77 1.17 12.03
CA HIS A 96 8.97 0.35 12.08
C HIS A 96 9.90 0.59 10.87
N ARG A 97 11.04 1.26 11.14
CA ARG A 97 12.28 1.44 10.33
C ARG A 97 12.46 2.67 9.42
N LYS A 98 13.76 2.97 9.30
CA LYS A 98 14.45 4.22 8.95
C LYS A 98 14.02 4.80 7.59
N SER A 99 13.53 6.04 7.62
CA SER A 99 13.47 6.88 6.42
C SER A 99 14.84 7.44 6.08
N SER A 100 15.16 7.52 4.79
CA SER A 100 16.42 8.06 4.25
C SER A 100 16.51 9.59 4.26
N PHE A 101 15.64 10.28 5.00
CA PHE A 101 15.61 11.74 5.08
C PHE A 101 15.90 12.23 6.51
N PRO A 102 17.15 12.60 6.85
CA PRO A 102 17.53 13.04 8.20
C PRO A 102 16.83 14.33 8.67
N VAL A 103 16.30 15.14 7.75
CA VAL A 103 15.62 16.42 8.08
C VAL A 103 14.30 16.21 8.85
N TRP A 104 13.61 15.08 8.65
CA TRP A 104 12.30 14.84 9.28
C TRP A 104 12.38 14.19 10.66
N GLN A 105 13.53 13.59 11.03
CA GLN A 105 13.72 13.02 12.37
C GLN A 105 13.76 14.10 13.46
N ASN A 106 14.29 15.28 13.14
CA ASN A 106 14.36 16.40 14.08
C ASN A 106 13.04 17.17 14.20
N LEU A 107 12.18 17.15 13.18
CA LEU A 107 10.85 17.78 13.26
C LEU A 107 9.86 16.94 14.07
N ALA A 108 9.94 15.60 13.95
CA ALA A 108 9.07 14.68 14.69
C ALA A 108 9.30 14.69 16.21
N ARG A 109 10.52 15.00 16.69
CA ARG A 109 10.79 15.16 18.12
C ARG A 109 10.26 16.47 18.71
N ARG A 110 10.06 17.51 17.89
CA ARG A 110 9.61 18.83 18.35
C ARG A 110 8.10 19.00 18.43
N LEU A 111 7.32 18.05 17.88
CA LEU A 111 5.85 18.05 17.90
C LEU A 111 5.25 17.07 18.92
N CYS A 112 6.08 16.41 19.74
CA CYS A 112 5.62 15.49 20.79
C CYS A 112 5.49 16.13 22.18
N VAL A 113 5.67 17.45 22.30
CA VAL A 113 5.29 18.22 23.48
C VAL A 113 4.57 19.46 22.97
N LEU A 114 3.26 19.32 22.82
CA LEU A 114 2.17 20.32 22.88
C LEU A 114 0.95 19.76 22.14
#